data_AF-A0A534L3F3-F1
#
_entry.id   AF-A0A534L3F3-F1
#
_cell.length_a   1.000
_cell.length_b   1.000
_cell.length_c   1.000
_cell.angle_alpha   90.00
_cell.angle_beta   90.00
_cell.angle_gamma   90.00
#
_symmetry.space_group_name_H-M   'P 1'
#
loop_
_entity.id
_entity.type
_entity.pdbx_description
1 polymer ?
#
loop_
_entity_poly.entity_id
_entity_poly.type
_entity_poly.pdbx_seq_one_letter_code
_entity_poly.pdbx_strand_id
1 'polypeptide(L)'
;EPKLVEDVILGCVTQVDEQGLNIGRLAPLIAGFPESVPGTSVNRMCASGLQAFNFAAMEVMTGQADVVIAGGVESMSRVPLGSDAAALSPKLLEKYEIVQQGISADLVADKYHVTREQMDEFSLWSHRKAIRAIDEGRFKREIEPVPVFDVNGQKRLFDTDEHPRRNTSLERLASLPPAFKPDGRITAGNSSGINDGACGILVTNPETAKNLKLDPRARVVSTGVVGTNPTIMLDGTIPAIRKALGRADLGADDIDLWEVNEAFASVPIATRETIGFEDSKLNVNGGAIGLGHPLGMSGARLITTMLHEMERQDLHRGLATLCIGFGMGVATVIERPT
;
A
#
# COMPACT_ATOMS: atom_id res chain seq x y z
N GLU A 1 6.61 25.19 -6.79
CA GLU A 1 7.79 25.57 -5.97
C GLU A 1 7.62 24.99 -4.57
N PRO A 2 8.68 24.47 -3.92
CA PRO A 2 8.57 23.83 -2.59
C PRO A 2 7.92 24.72 -1.51
N LYS A 3 8.10 26.05 -1.59
CA LYS A 3 7.51 27.02 -0.65
C LYS A 3 5.98 27.09 -0.65
N LEU A 4 5.34 26.52 -1.68
CA LEU A 4 3.87 26.47 -1.77
C LEU A 4 3.29 25.31 -0.97
N VAL A 5 4.11 24.33 -0.57
CA VAL A 5 3.66 23.18 0.20
C VAL A 5 3.43 23.62 1.65
N GLU A 6 2.23 23.37 2.16
CA GLU A 6 1.81 23.79 3.49
C GLU A 6 1.87 22.66 4.52
N ASP A 7 1.91 21.40 4.09
CA ASP A 7 2.29 20.27 4.96
C ASP A 7 2.88 19.10 4.15
N VAL A 8 3.68 18.28 4.83
CA VAL A 8 4.19 17.00 4.33
C VAL A 8 3.81 15.88 5.29
N ILE A 9 2.89 15.02 4.86
CA ILE A 9 2.39 13.91 5.65
C ILE A 9 2.97 12.61 5.12
N LEU A 10 3.85 11.96 5.88
CA LEU A 10 4.46 10.69 5.50
C LEU A 10 4.02 9.54 6.39
N GLY A 11 3.56 8.46 5.77
CA GLY A 11 3.36 7.18 6.44
C GLY A 11 4.69 6.51 6.77
N CYS A 12 4.89 6.10 8.02
CA CYS A 12 6.04 5.31 8.45
C CYS A 12 5.64 4.44 9.64
N VAL A 13 5.88 3.14 9.56
CA VAL A 13 5.51 2.22 10.64
C VAL A 13 6.58 2.21 11.71
N THR A 14 7.81 1.86 11.34
CA THR A 14 8.86 1.54 12.31
C THR A 14 9.64 2.79 12.69
N GLN A 15 9.02 3.72 13.45
CA GLN A 15 9.56 5.07 13.71
C GLN A 15 10.66 5.11 14.79
N VAL A 16 11.73 4.35 14.56
CA VAL A 16 12.95 4.33 15.37
C VAL A 16 14.17 4.54 14.47
N ASP A 17 15.31 4.85 15.08
CA ASP A 17 16.58 5.09 14.38
C ASP A 17 16.43 6.08 13.21
N GLU A 18 16.80 5.68 11.99
CA GLU A 18 16.75 6.51 10.78
C GLU A 18 15.33 6.95 10.39
N GLN A 19 14.32 6.26 10.90
CA GLN A 19 12.91 6.51 10.64
C GLN A 19 12.21 7.24 11.80
N GLY A 20 12.94 7.52 12.89
CA GLY A 20 12.43 8.18 14.08
C GLY A 20 12.34 9.71 13.96
N LEU A 21 11.98 10.35 15.08
CA LEU A 21 11.99 11.82 15.24
C LEU A 21 11.20 12.60 14.16
N ASN A 22 10.10 12.02 13.66
CA ASN A 22 9.24 12.57 12.63
C ASN A 22 9.93 12.69 11.25
N ILE A 23 10.11 11.54 10.57
CA ILE A 23 10.66 11.48 9.20
C ILE A 23 9.88 12.32 8.17
N GLY A 24 8.58 12.52 8.37
CA GLY A 24 7.73 13.46 7.63
C GLY A 24 8.22 14.91 7.62
N ARG A 25 8.92 15.33 8.69
CA ARG A 25 9.60 16.63 8.76
C ARG A 25 11.05 16.58 8.31
N LEU A 26 11.79 15.51 8.67
CA LEU A 26 13.22 15.43 8.38
C LEU A 26 13.51 15.25 6.88
N ALA A 27 12.72 14.45 6.16
CA ALA A 27 12.95 14.18 4.75
C ALA A 27 12.80 15.42 3.85
N PRO A 28 11.74 16.26 3.98
CA PRO A 28 11.63 17.51 3.21
C PRO A 28 12.79 18.49 3.45
N LEU A 29 13.28 18.60 4.69
CA LEU A 29 14.44 19.44 5.00
C LEU A 29 15.70 18.97 4.25
N ILE A 30 15.94 17.65 4.22
CA ILE A 30 17.04 17.05 3.44
C ILE A 30 16.82 17.31 1.93
N ALA A 31 15.58 17.25 1.45
CA ALA A 31 15.21 17.54 0.07
C ALA A 31 15.28 19.04 -0.30
N GLY A 32 15.62 19.92 0.65
CA GLY A 32 15.79 21.35 0.41
C GLY A 32 14.50 22.17 0.43
N PHE A 33 13.43 21.65 1.05
CA PHE A 33 12.23 22.43 1.29
C PHE A 33 12.53 23.57 2.30
N PRO A 34 11.89 24.73 2.17
CA PRO A 34 12.05 25.82 3.13
C PRO A 34 11.70 25.37 4.55
N GLU A 35 12.39 25.94 5.55
CA GLU A 35 12.15 25.63 6.96
C GLU A 35 10.69 25.89 7.40
N SER A 36 9.98 26.77 6.70
CA SER A 36 8.57 27.08 6.91
C SER A 36 7.60 25.97 6.55
N VAL A 37 8.00 24.97 5.74
CA VAL A 37 7.13 23.86 5.32
C VAL A 37 7.08 22.79 6.42
N PRO A 38 5.99 22.64 7.19
CA PRO A 38 5.94 21.65 8.27
C PRO A 38 5.91 20.22 7.71
N GLY A 39 5.92 19.25 8.63
CA GLY A 39 5.75 17.85 8.25
C GLY A 39 5.37 16.99 9.44
N THR A 40 4.61 15.93 9.18
CA THR A 40 4.09 15.00 10.19
C THR A 40 4.25 13.55 9.73
N SER A 41 4.64 12.67 10.64
CA SER A 41 4.71 11.23 10.40
C SER A 41 3.49 10.55 10.99
N VAL A 42 2.85 9.69 10.21
CA VAL A 42 1.65 8.96 10.64
C VAL A 42 1.91 7.45 10.63
N ASN A 43 1.42 6.77 11.66
CA ASN A 43 1.45 5.31 11.76
C ASN A 43 0.02 4.78 11.87
N ARG A 44 -0.44 4.13 10.78
CA ARG A 44 -1.59 3.23 10.76
C ARG A 44 -1.15 1.86 10.22
N MET A 45 -0.02 1.36 10.69
CA MET A 45 0.63 0.12 10.27
C MET A 45 0.74 0.06 8.73
N CYS A 46 0.37 -1.06 8.11
CA CYS A 46 0.41 -1.27 6.66
C CYS A 46 -0.28 -0.17 5.82
N ALA A 47 -1.28 0.52 6.37
CA ALA A 47 -2.03 1.55 5.66
C ALA A 47 -1.50 2.98 5.88
N SER A 48 -0.33 3.16 6.50
CA SER A 48 0.18 4.49 6.86
C SER A 48 0.28 5.43 5.66
N GLY A 49 0.80 4.98 4.52
CA GLY A 49 0.89 5.80 3.31
C GLY A 49 -0.47 6.17 2.71
N LEU A 50 -1.46 5.26 2.75
CA LEU A 50 -2.81 5.58 2.29
C LEU A 50 -3.54 6.49 3.28
N GLN A 51 -3.26 6.34 4.59
CA GLN A 51 -3.79 7.23 5.60
C GLN A 51 -3.20 8.64 5.49
N ALA A 52 -1.92 8.79 5.14
CA ALA A 52 -1.30 10.06 4.84
C ALA A 52 -2.00 10.75 3.65
N PHE A 53 -2.24 10.01 2.56
CA PHE A 53 -3.02 10.51 1.41
C PHE A 53 -4.42 10.96 1.80
N ASN A 54 -5.11 10.18 2.63
CA ASN A 54 -6.45 10.53 3.12
C ASN A 54 -6.44 11.75 4.04
N PHE A 55 -5.42 11.94 4.88
CA PHE A 55 -5.27 13.15 5.71
C PHE A 55 -5.01 14.38 4.85
N ALA A 56 -4.10 14.30 3.88
CA ALA A 56 -3.84 15.41 2.96
C ALA A 56 -5.10 15.81 2.17
N ALA A 57 -5.87 14.83 1.69
CA ALA A 57 -7.16 15.10 1.05
C ALA A 57 -8.13 15.82 1.99
N MET A 58 -8.25 15.39 3.25
CA MET A 58 -9.14 16.05 4.22
C MET A 58 -8.66 17.45 4.60
N GLU A 59 -7.36 17.68 4.72
CA GLU A 59 -6.79 19.01 4.99
C GLU A 59 -7.10 19.99 3.86
N VAL A 60 -6.90 19.55 2.61
CA VAL A 60 -7.26 20.32 1.41
C VAL A 60 -8.77 20.55 1.32
N MET A 61 -9.59 19.51 1.55
CA MET A 61 -11.05 19.61 1.50
C MET A 61 -11.63 20.55 2.56
N THR A 62 -10.96 20.71 3.70
CA THR A 62 -11.39 21.61 4.79
C THR A 62 -10.83 23.03 4.67
N GLY A 63 -10.02 23.30 3.63
CA GLY A 63 -9.39 24.59 3.41
C GLY A 63 -8.32 24.94 4.44
N GLN A 64 -7.74 23.94 5.12
CA GLN A 64 -6.62 24.16 6.04
C GLN A 64 -5.27 24.26 5.32
N ALA A 65 -5.18 23.70 4.11
CA ALA A 65 -4.05 23.81 3.21
C ALA A 65 -4.50 23.78 1.74
N ASP A 66 -3.76 24.46 0.87
CA ASP A 66 -3.98 24.48 -0.58
C ASP A 66 -3.12 23.43 -1.31
N VAL A 67 -1.91 23.15 -0.80
CA VAL A 67 -0.98 22.18 -1.38
C VAL A 67 -0.33 21.34 -0.27
N VAL A 68 -0.54 20.03 -0.32
CA VAL A 68 0.01 19.07 0.64
C VAL A 68 0.75 17.97 -0.11
N ILE A 69 1.90 17.53 0.39
CA ILE A 69 2.55 16.30 -0.07
C ILE A 69 2.18 15.19 0.89
N ALA A 70 1.52 14.15 0.38
CA ALA A 70 1.30 12.90 1.08
C ALA A 70 2.26 11.83 0.59
N GLY A 71 2.45 10.78 1.38
CA GLY A 71 3.27 9.67 0.93
C GLY A 71 3.58 8.68 2.04
N GLY A 72 4.68 7.98 1.89
CA GLY A 72 5.23 7.15 2.94
C GLY A 72 6.56 6.53 2.58
N VAL A 73 7.24 6.01 3.58
CA VAL A 73 8.57 5.42 3.48
C VAL A 73 8.70 4.27 4.46
N GLU A 74 9.41 3.24 4.04
CA GLU A 74 9.93 2.19 4.93
C GLU A 74 11.24 1.66 4.35
N SER A 75 12.26 1.48 5.18
CA SER A 75 13.50 0.80 4.85
C SER A 75 13.69 -0.38 5.79
N MET A 76 13.00 -1.48 5.49
CA MET A 76 12.97 -2.67 6.32
C MET A 76 14.32 -3.41 6.37
N SER A 77 15.22 -3.16 5.41
CA SER A 77 16.58 -3.71 5.43
C SER A 77 17.46 -3.03 6.49
N ARG A 78 17.12 -1.79 6.90
CA ARG A 78 17.89 -0.95 7.83
C ARG A 78 17.20 -0.82 9.19
N VAL A 79 15.88 -0.69 9.17
CA VAL A 79 15.02 -0.70 10.36
C VAL A 79 14.04 -1.87 10.23
N PRO A 80 14.42 -3.08 10.69
CA PRO A 80 13.61 -4.28 10.55
C PRO A 80 12.19 -4.13 11.11
N LEU A 81 11.23 -4.84 10.51
CA LEU A 81 9.86 -4.90 11.00
C LEU A 81 9.83 -5.30 12.48
N GLY A 82 9.15 -4.47 13.29
CA GLY A 82 9.01 -4.70 14.72
C GLY A 82 10.16 -4.18 15.57
N SER A 83 11.12 -3.45 15.01
CA SER A 83 12.15 -2.74 15.79
C SER A 83 11.57 -1.72 16.77
N ASP A 84 10.37 -1.20 16.51
CA ASP A 84 9.62 -0.31 17.40
C ASP A 84 8.64 -1.05 18.33
N ALA A 85 8.58 -2.39 18.23
CA ALA A 85 7.63 -3.17 19.00
C ALA A 85 8.02 -3.26 20.47
N ALA A 86 7.01 -3.15 21.34
CA ALA A 86 7.11 -3.43 22.76
C ALA A 86 6.16 -4.57 23.13
N ALA A 87 6.32 -5.11 24.34
CA ALA A 87 5.38 -6.09 24.88
C ALA A 87 3.95 -5.51 24.91
N LEU A 88 3.00 -6.29 24.38
CA LEU A 88 1.59 -5.90 24.41
C LEU A 88 1.05 -5.87 25.84
N SER A 89 0.09 -4.97 26.08
CA SER A 89 -0.54 -4.84 27.40
C SER A 89 -1.25 -6.14 27.81
N PRO A 90 -1.06 -6.64 29.05
CA PRO A 90 -1.82 -7.79 29.55
C PRO A 90 -3.34 -7.58 29.47
N LYS A 91 -3.81 -6.35 29.72
CA LYS A 91 -5.24 -5.98 29.61
C LYS A 91 -5.81 -6.12 28.20
N LEU A 92 -4.96 -6.01 27.17
CA LEU A 92 -5.34 -6.27 25.78
C LEU A 92 -5.44 -7.78 25.56
N LEU A 93 -4.44 -8.53 26.01
CA LEU A 93 -4.34 -9.98 25.84
C LEU A 93 -5.40 -10.76 26.63
N GLU A 94 -5.92 -10.21 27.72
CA GLU A 94 -7.08 -10.74 28.45
C GLU A 94 -8.38 -10.71 27.62
N LYS A 95 -8.46 -9.81 26.62
CA LYS A 95 -9.67 -9.59 25.83
C LYS A 95 -9.60 -10.20 24.44
N TYR A 96 -8.39 -10.27 23.88
CA TYR A 96 -8.18 -10.66 22.50
C TYR A 96 -6.96 -11.57 22.38
N GLU A 97 -7.11 -12.63 21.61
CA GLU A 97 -5.99 -13.44 21.16
C GLU A 97 -5.29 -12.68 20.02
N ILE A 98 -4.13 -12.09 20.31
CA ILE A 98 -3.32 -11.41 19.29
C ILE A 98 -2.32 -12.42 18.71
N VAL A 99 -2.49 -12.73 17.43
CA VAL A 99 -1.63 -13.66 16.70
C VAL A 99 -0.72 -12.91 15.73
N GLN A 100 0.36 -13.56 15.30
CA GLN A 100 1.19 -13.03 14.22
C GLN A 100 0.40 -12.96 12.90
N GLN A 101 0.77 -12.01 12.03
CA GLN A 101 0.02 -11.74 10.80
C GLN A 101 -0.08 -12.97 9.89
N GLY A 102 0.96 -13.80 9.79
CA GLY A 102 0.90 -15.03 8.98
C GLY A 102 -0.07 -16.09 9.54
N ILE A 103 -0.21 -16.20 10.86
CA ILE A 103 -1.24 -17.05 11.50
C ILE A 103 -2.63 -16.48 11.20
N SER A 104 -2.79 -15.16 11.30
CA SER A 104 -4.02 -14.48 10.93
C SER A 104 -4.38 -14.68 9.45
N ALA A 105 -3.40 -14.75 8.54
CA ALA A 105 -3.62 -15.04 7.13
C ALA A 105 -4.09 -16.48 6.88
N ASP A 106 -3.63 -17.46 7.68
CA ASP A 106 -4.19 -18.81 7.71
C ASP A 106 -5.67 -18.80 8.17
N LEU A 107 -6.02 -17.99 9.18
CA LEU A 107 -7.40 -17.84 9.67
C LEU A 107 -8.33 -17.20 8.62
N VAL A 108 -7.82 -16.22 7.86
CA VAL A 108 -8.55 -15.69 6.69
C VAL A 108 -8.76 -16.80 5.68
N ALA A 109 -7.72 -17.56 5.35
CA ALA A 109 -7.82 -18.65 4.40
C ALA A 109 -8.82 -19.74 4.86
N ASP A 110 -8.90 -20.05 6.16
CA ASP A 110 -9.91 -20.95 6.72
C ASP A 110 -11.33 -20.38 6.58
N LYS A 111 -11.53 -19.13 7.03
CA LYS A 111 -12.85 -18.47 7.05
C LYS A 111 -13.46 -18.32 5.65
N TYR A 112 -12.62 -18.03 4.66
CA TYR A 112 -13.04 -17.79 3.28
C TYR A 112 -12.73 -18.96 2.34
N HIS A 113 -12.36 -20.13 2.89
CA HIS A 113 -12.10 -21.36 2.14
C HIS A 113 -11.05 -21.23 1.02
N VAL A 114 -10.02 -20.40 1.25
CA VAL A 114 -8.90 -20.23 0.32
C VAL A 114 -7.91 -21.37 0.52
N THR A 115 -7.68 -22.11 -0.56
CA THR A 115 -6.76 -23.26 -0.60
C THR A 115 -5.30 -22.84 -0.77
N ARG A 116 -4.38 -23.75 -0.46
CA ARG A 116 -2.94 -23.53 -0.69
C ARG A 116 -2.64 -23.33 -2.17
N GLU A 117 -3.29 -24.14 -3.01
CA GLU A 117 -3.14 -24.14 -4.46
C GLU A 117 -3.55 -22.78 -5.04
N GLN A 118 -4.71 -22.26 -4.64
CA GLN A 118 -5.17 -20.91 -5.05
C GLN A 118 -4.19 -19.81 -4.63
N MET A 119 -3.61 -19.91 -3.44
CA MET A 119 -2.63 -18.92 -2.97
C MET A 119 -1.33 -18.96 -3.79
N ASP A 120 -0.83 -20.14 -4.11
CA ASP A 120 0.37 -20.29 -4.93
C ASP A 120 0.11 -19.87 -6.40
N GLU A 121 -1.07 -20.15 -6.94
CA GLU A 121 -1.50 -19.64 -8.25
C GLU A 121 -1.56 -18.10 -8.28
N PHE A 122 -2.14 -17.50 -7.24
CA PHE A 122 -2.20 -16.04 -7.09
C PHE A 122 -0.80 -15.42 -6.99
N SER A 123 0.12 -16.04 -6.26
CA SER A 123 1.51 -15.59 -6.17
C SER A 123 2.23 -15.60 -7.51
N LEU A 124 2.09 -16.70 -8.27
CA LEU A 124 2.66 -16.80 -9.61
C LEU A 124 2.06 -15.73 -10.53
N TRP A 125 0.76 -15.49 -10.42
CA TRP A 125 0.05 -14.46 -11.16
C TRP A 125 0.55 -13.05 -10.82
N SER A 126 0.74 -12.72 -9.55
CA SER A 126 1.26 -11.43 -9.10
C SER A 126 2.67 -11.17 -9.67
N HIS A 127 3.60 -12.13 -9.53
CA HIS A 127 4.93 -12.00 -10.14
C HIS A 127 4.86 -11.82 -11.65
N ARG A 128 4.06 -12.64 -12.37
CA ARG A 128 3.93 -12.54 -13.84
C ARG A 128 3.40 -11.19 -14.28
N LYS A 129 2.41 -10.64 -13.59
CA LYS A 129 1.88 -9.30 -13.89
C LYS A 129 2.90 -8.19 -13.64
N ALA A 130 3.63 -8.26 -12.53
CA ALA A 130 4.71 -7.33 -12.22
C ALA A 130 5.81 -7.38 -13.28
N ILE A 131 6.25 -8.57 -13.66
CA ILE A 131 7.26 -8.78 -14.71
C ILE A 131 6.78 -8.23 -16.05
N ARG A 132 5.54 -8.52 -16.44
CA ARG A 132 4.95 -7.98 -17.68
C ARG A 132 4.93 -6.45 -17.65
N ALA A 133 4.52 -5.85 -16.54
CA ALA A 133 4.47 -4.39 -16.40
C ALA A 133 5.87 -3.75 -16.49
N ILE A 134 6.89 -4.42 -15.95
CA ILE A 134 8.30 -4.03 -16.12
C ILE A 134 8.74 -4.13 -17.59
N ASP A 135 8.50 -5.27 -18.23
CA ASP A 135 8.93 -5.54 -19.61
C ASP A 135 8.27 -4.61 -20.63
N GLU A 136 7.01 -4.23 -20.39
CA GLU A 136 6.27 -3.26 -21.19
C GLU A 136 6.57 -1.80 -20.81
N GLY A 137 7.43 -1.56 -19.82
CA GLY A 137 7.82 -0.22 -19.38
C GLY A 137 6.72 0.58 -18.69
N ARG A 138 5.65 -0.07 -18.19
CA ARG A 138 4.50 0.60 -17.56
C ARG A 138 4.89 1.43 -16.34
N PHE A 139 5.87 0.94 -15.56
CA PHE A 139 6.34 1.63 -14.37
C PHE A 139 7.29 2.81 -14.63
N LYS A 140 7.76 3.01 -15.88
CA LYS A 140 8.70 4.10 -16.19
C LYS A 140 8.14 5.51 -15.95
N ARG A 141 6.81 5.64 -15.89
CA ARG A 141 6.13 6.92 -15.57
C ARG A 141 5.94 7.15 -14.07
N GLU A 142 6.05 6.13 -13.23
CA GLU A 142 5.78 6.23 -11.78
C GLU A 142 7.02 5.98 -10.90
N ILE A 143 8.06 5.32 -11.43
CA ILE A 143 9.33 5.12 -10.71
C ILE A 143 10.27 6.28 -10.97
N GLU A 144 10.67 6.96 -9.90
CA GLU A 144 11.79 7.90 -9.91
C GLU A 144 13.12 7.14 -9.68
N PRO A 145 14.09 7.20 -10.60
CA PRO A 145 15.36 6.49 -10.43
C PRO A 145 16.17 7.00 -9.23
N VAL A 146 16.56 6.08 -8.33
CA VAL A 146 17.36 6.41 -7.15
C VAL A 146 18.84 6.09 -7.38
N PRO A 147 19.79 7.00 -7.11
CA PRO A 147 21.20 6.67 -7.19
C PRO A 147 21.62 5.74 -6.04
N VAL A 148 22.13 4.57 -6.39
CA VAL A 148 22.70 3.58 -5.45
C VAL A 148 24.19 3.43 -5.69
N PHE A 149 24.93 3.13 -4.64
CA PHE A 149 26.38 2.95 -4.69
C PHE A 149 26.73 1.51 -4.31
N ASP A 150 27.55 0.85 -5.13
CA ASP A 150 28.06 -0.48 -4.79
C ASP A 150 29.17 -0.41 -3.72
N VAL A 151 29.70 -1.57 -3.33
CA VAL A 151 30.78 -1.69 -2.33
C VAL A 151 32.07 -0.96 -2.73
N ASN A 152 32.26 -0.65 -4.02
CA ASN A 152 33.40 0.09 -4.55
C ASN A 152 33.11 1.59 -4.73
N GLY A 153 31.91 2.04 -4.34
CA GLY A 153 31.44 3.42 -4.54
C GLY A 153 31.02 3.73 -5.97
N GLN A 154 30.86 2.72 -6.84
CA GLN A 154 30.35 2.93 -8.19
C GLN A 154 28.86 3.26 -8.13
N LYS A 155 28.50 4.40 -8.70
CA LYS A 155 27.11 4.85 -8.82
C LYS A 155 26.38 4.09 -9.93
N ARG A 156 25.21 3.54 -9.60
CA ARG A 156 24.21 2.99 -10.53
C ARG A 156 22.87 3.67 -10.24
N LEU A 157 22.05 3.87 -11.28
CA LEU A 157 20.66 4.25 -11.06
C LEU A 157 19.83 2.99 -10.85
N PHE A 158 19.09 2.95 -9.74
CA PHE A 158 18.09 1.94 -9.45
C PHE A 158 16.74 2.45 -9.93
N ASP A 159 16.25 1.90 -11.04
CA ASP A 159 15.10 2.41 -11.80
C ASP A 159 14.05 1.32 -12.12
N THR A 160 14.20 0.15 -11.49
CA THR A 160 13.43 -1.06 -11.78
C THR A 160 13.35 -1.91 -10.51
N ASP A 161 12.14 -2.32 -10.12
CA ASP A 161 11.93 -3.17 -8.96
C ASP A 161 12.70 -4.51 -9.07
N GLU A 162 13.39 -4.88 -8.00
CA GLU A 162 14.21 -6.09 -7.95
C GLU A 162 13.49 -7.31 -7.33
N HIS A 163 12.32 -7.08 -6.72
CA HIS A 163 11.56 -8.13 -6.04
C HIS A 163 10.94 -9.17 -6.99
N PRO A 164 10.37 -8.80 -8.16
CA PRO A 164 9.72 -9.77 -9.05
C PRO A 164 10.62 -10.93 -9.48
N ARG A 165 10.19 -12.16 -9.21
CA ARG A 165 10.96 -13.38 -9.47
C ARG A 165 10.60 -14.00 -10.81
N ARG A 166 11.35 -13.67 -11.88
CA ARG A 166 11.14 -14.21 -13.24
C ARG A 166 11.15 -15.73 -13.35
N ASN A 167 11.86 -16.39 -12.44
CA ASN A 167 12.03 -17.83 -12.42
C ASN A 167 11.03 -18.54 -11.48
N THR A 168 10.02 -17.86 -10.92
CA THR A 168 9.01 -18.51 -10.08
C THR A 168 8.15 -19.48 -10.89
N SER A 169 7.64 -20.54 -10.24
CA SER A 169 6.76 -21.55 -10.84
C SER A 169 5.85 -22.16 -9.77
N LEU A 170 4.73 -22.75 -10.18
CA LEU A 170 3.84 -23.47 -9.24
C LEU A 170 4.58 -24.59 -8.52
N GLU A 171 5.44 -25.34 -9.22
CA GLU A 171 6.26 -26.40 -8.61
C GLU A 171 7.15 -25.84 -7.49
N ARG A 172 7.82 -24.71 -7.73
CA ARG A 172 8.66 -24.06 -6.70
C ARG A 172 7.82 -23.55 -5.55
N LEU A 173 6.70 -22.89 -5.81
CA LEU A 173 5.81 -22.36 -4.78
C LEU A 173 5.24 -23.49 -3.92
N ALA A 174 4.78 -24.58 -4.54
CA ALA A 174 4.29 -25.76 -3.84
C ALA A 174 5.36 -26.44 -2.97
N SER A 175 6.63 -26.39 -3.38
CA SER A 175 7.74 -26.96 -2.60
C SER A 175 8.11 -26.17 -1.34
N LEU A 176 7.62 -24.93 -1.20
CA LEU A 176 7.95 -24.09 -0.04
C LEU A 176 7.26 -24.60 1.22
N PRO A 177 7.99 -24.69 2.36
CA PRO A 177 7.40 -25.06 3.63
C PRO A 177 6.52 -23.93 4.19
N PRO A 178 5.55 -24.25 5.05
CA PRO A 178 4.82 -23.25 5.84
C PRO A 178 5.77 -22.39 6.67
N ALA A 179 5.51 -21.07 6.69
CA ALA A 179 6.42 -20.10 7.30
C ALA A 179 6.10 -19.76 8.77
N PHE A 180 4.86 -19.96 9.21
CA PHE A 180 4.37 -19.44 10.50
C PHE A 180 3.92 -20.51 11.50
N LYS A 181 3.42 -21.65 11.01
CA LYS A 181 3.08 -22.81 11.83
C LYS A 181 3.23 -24.11 11.03
N PRO A 182 3.55 -25.27 11.65
CA PRO A 182 3.86 -26.51 10.92
C PRO A 182 2.76 -27.02 9.99
N ASP A 183 1.49 -26.80 10.35
CA ASP A 183 0.30 -27.20 9.60
C ASP A 183 -0.33 -26.04 8.80
N GLY A 184 0.40 -24.93 8.64
CA GLY A 184 -0.06 -23.73 7.96
C GLY A 184 -0.04 -23.86 6.43
N ARG A 185 -0.78 -22.98 5.75
CA ARG A 185 -0.80 -22.87 4.29
C ARG A 185 -0.02 -21.65 3.80
N ILE A 186 0.28 -20.70 4.69
CA ILE A 186 1.08 -19.52 4.36
C ILE A 186 2.57 -19.86 4.28
N THR A 187 3.21 -19.47 3.18
CA THR A 187 4.63 -19.65 2.89
C THR A 187 5.28 -18.30 2.55
N ALA A 188 6.61 -18.27 2.49
CA ALA A 188 7.34 -17.11 1.99
C ALA A 188 6.99 -16.73 0.54
N GLY A 189 6.52 -17.69 -0.28
CA GLY A 189 6.16 -17.43 -1.68
C GLY A 189 4.74 -16.90 -1.87
N ASN A 190 3.88 -16.97 -0.85
CA ASN A 190 2.52 -16.42 -0.87
C ASN A 190 2.28 -15.34 0.20
N SER A 191 3.37 -14.75 0.65
CA SER A 191 3.43 -13.59 1.53
C SER A 191 4.11 -12.44 0.78
N SER A 192 3.81 -11.19 1.15
CA SER A 192 4.57 -10.05 0.64
C SER A 192 6.02 -10.07 1.10
N GLY A 193 6.91 -9.53 0.27
CA GLY A 193 8.32 -9.38 0.61
C GLY A 193 8.62 -8.35 1.70
N ILE A 194 9.80 -8.48 2.30
CA ILE A 194 10.47 -7.44 3.09
C ILE A 194 11.23 -6.54 2.11
N ASN A 195 10.89 -5.26 2.08
CA ASN A 195 11.35 -4.35 1.04
C ASN A 195 11.61 -2.95 1.58
N ASP A 196 12.48 -2.24 0.87
CA ASP A 196 12.71 -0.81 1.05
C ASP A 196 11.97 -0.03 -0.04
N GLY A 197 11.40 1.12 0.30
CA GLY A 197 10.76 1.98 -0.68
C GLY A 197 10.15 3.25 -0.09
N ALA A 198 9.95 4.25 -0.96
CA ALA A 198 9.26 5.49 -0.64
C ALA A 198 8.34 5.91 -1.80
N CYS A 199 7.30 6.67 -1.48
CA CYS A 199 6.33 7.19 -2.44
C CYS A 199 5.87 8.58 -2.00
N GLY A 200 5.67 9.49 -2.97
CA GLY A 200 5.14 10.84 -2.74
C GLY A 200 4.02 11.18 -3.72
N ILE A 201 2.99 11.86 -3.24
CA ILE A 201 1.80 12.27 -3.99
C ILE A 201 1.49 13.73 -3.62
N LEU A 202 1.37 14.58 -4.63
CA LEU A 202 0.92 15.96 -4.46
C LEU A 202 -0.62 15.99 -4.43
N VAL A 203 -1.20 16.61 -3.41
CA VAL A 203 -2.64 16.83 -3.27
C VAL A 203 -2.91 18.32 -3.23
N THR A 204 -3.88 18.79 -4.00
CA THR A 204 -4.28 20.20 -4.05
C THR A 204 -5.76 20.34 -4.41
N ASN A 205 -6.32 21.53 -4.24
CA ASN A 205 -7.69 21.85 -4.62
C ASN A 205 -7.79 22.35 -6.08
N PRO A 206 -8.99 22.37 -6.69
CA PRO A 206 -9.17 22.77 -8.09
C PRO A 206 -8.76 24.22 -8.39
N GLU A 207 -8.93 25.14 -7.44
CA GLU A 207 -8.58 26.55 -7.62
C GLU A 207 -7.07 26.72 -7.69
N THR A 208 -6.34 26.12 -6.75
CA THR A 208 -4.87 26.12 -6.74
C THR A 208 -4.29 25.38 -7.94
N ALA A 209 -4.85 24.23 -8.33
CA ALA A 209 -4.42 23.53 -9.54
C ALA A 209 -4.55 24.43 -10.79
N LYS A 210 -5.67 25.13 -10.93
CA LYS A 210 -5.88 26.10 -12.02
C LYS A 210 -4.88 27.26 -11.96
N ASN A 211 -4.66 27.85 -10.79
CA ASN A 211 -3.73 28.96 -10.59
C ASN A 211 -2.28 28.56 -10.90
N LEU A 212 -1.90 27.32 -10.58
CA LEU A 212 -0.59 26.74 -10.86
C LEU A 212 -0.47 26.11 -12.25
N LYS A 213 -1.54 26.12 -13.05
CA LYS A 213 -1.60 25.48 -14.39
C LYS A 213 -1.22 24.00 -14.35
N LEU A 214 -1.71 23.29 -13.33
CA LEU A 214 -1.56 21.86 -13.18
C LEU A 214 -2.81 21.17 -13.70
N ASP A 215 -2.63 20.09 -14.47
CA ASP A 215 -3.72 19.23 -14.91
C ASP A 215 -4.06 18.24 -13.78
N PRO A 216 -5.26 18.31 -13.17
CA PRO A 216 -5.65 17.36 -12.13
C PRO A 216 -5.74 15.96 -12.73
N ARG A 217 -5.01 15.00 -12.14
CA ARG A 217 -4.98 13.62 -12.64
C ARG A 217 -6.17 12.80 -12.15
N ALA A 218 -6.61 13.04 -10.92
CA ALA A 218 -7.77 12.40 -10.30
C ALA A 218 -8.33 13.23 -9.13
N ARG A 219 -9.52 12.86 -8.69
CA ARG A 219 -10.26 13.39 -7.54
C ARG A 219 -10.46 12.29 -6.51
N VAL A 220 -10.31 12.60 -5.22
CA VAL A 220 -10.75 11.71 -4.13
C VAL A 220 -12.27 11.74 -4.04
N VAL A 221 -12.91 10.58 -4.11
CA VAL A 221 -14.37 10.44 -4.07
C VAL A 221 -14.83 10.12 -2.65
N SER A 222 -14.26 9.06 -2.07
CA SER A 222 -14.61 8.63 -0.73
C SER A 222 -13.48 7.83 -0.08
N THR A 223 -13.52 7.76 1.24
CA THR A 223 -12.62 6.95 2.05
C THR A 223 -13.42 6.09 3.01
N GLY A 224 -12.91 4.92 3.37
CA GLY A 224 -13.50 4.01 4.34
C GLY A 224 -12.42 3.54 5.31
N VAL A 225 -12.56 3.85 6.60
CA VAL A 225 -11.68 3.35 7.68
C VAL A 225 -12.52 2.62 8.70
N VAL A 226 -12.11 1.41 9.06
CA VAL A 226 -12.84 0.53 9.99
C VAL A 226 -11.88 -0.18 10.95
N GLY A 227 -12.40 -0.54 12.13
CA GLY A 227 -11.82 -1.57 13.00
C GLY A 227 -12.59 -2.88 12.83
N THR A 228 -11.91 -4.00 13.04
CA THR A 228 -12.45 -5.36 12.96
C THR A 228 -11.89 -6.21 14.11
N ASN A 229 -12.15 -7.52 14.08
CA ASN A 229 -11.60 -8.43 15.08
C ASN A 229 -10.06 -8.49 14.95
N PRO A 230 -9.30 -8.22 16.04
CA PRO A 230 -7.84 -8.13 15.99
C PRO A 230 -7.13 -9.48 15.89
N THR A 231 -7.83 -10.60 16.10
CA THR A 231 -7.33 -11.97 15.93
C THR A 231 -7.29 -12.36 14.46
N ILE A 232 -8.43 -12.26 13.75
CA ILE A 232 -8.43 -12.54 12.30
C ILE A 232 -7.76 -11.43 11.50
N MET A 233 -7.87 -10.17 11.95
CA MET A 233 -7.14 -8.98 11.53
C MET A 233 -7.21 -8.59 10.05
N LEU A 234 -6.80 -9.49 9.16
CA LEU A 234 -6.48 -9.22 7.77
C LEU A 234 -7.68 -9.24 6.83
N ASP A 235 -8.89 -9.52 7.32
CA ASP A 235 -10.13 -9.38 6.55
C ASP A 235 -10.74 -7.96 6.61
N GLY A 236 -10.01 -7.00 7.18
CA GLY A 236 -10.43 -5.60 7.32
C GLY A 236 -10.68 -4.85 6.01
N THR A 237 -10.11 -5.32 4.88
CA THR A 237 -10.35 -4.77 3.53
C THR A 237 -11.84 -4.77 3.18
N ILE A 238 -12.54 -5.87 3.45
CA ILE A 238 -13.95 -6.08 3.07
C ILE A 238 -14.88 -5.01 3.70
N PRO A 239 -14.91 -4.82 5.03
CA PRO A 239 -15.72 -3.76 5.63
C PRO A 239 -15.23 -2.35 5.26
N ALA A 240 -13.93 -2.14 5.01
CA ALA A 240 -13.41 -0.84 4.57
C ALA A 240 -13.94 -0.47 3.19
N ILE A 241 -13.90 -1.40 2.24
CA ILE A 241 -14.45 -1.25 0.88
C ILE A 241 -15.94 -0.93 0.95
N ARG A 242 -16.73 -1.73 1.68
CA ARG A 242 -18.18 -1.49 1.82
C ARG A 242 -18.47 -0.10 2.37
N LYS A 243 -17.67 0.38 3.34
CA LYS A 243 -17.82 1.73 3.89
C LYS A 243 -17.46 2.82 2.89
N ALA A 244 -16.38 2.65 2.11
CA ALA A 244 -15.97 3.63 1.10
C ALA A 244 -17.00 3.71 -0.03
N LEU A 245 -17.42 2.57 -0.58
CA LEU A 245 -18.44 2.49 -1.62
C LEU A 245 -19.78 3.06 -1.15
N GLY A 246 -20.25 2.66 0.05
CA GLY A 246 -21.51 3.16 0.60
C GLY A 246 -21.51 4.68 0.87
N ARG A 247 -20.34 5.28 1.15
CA ARG A 247 -20.21 6.75 1.27
C ARG A 247 -20.28 7.48 -0.07
N ALA A 248 -19.93 6.80 -1.16
CA ALA A 248 -19.97 7.34 -2.51
C ALA A 248 -21.26 6.97 -3.27
N ASP A 249 -22.15 6.18 -2.65
CA ASP A 249 -23.31 5.58 -3.30
C ASP A 249 -22.94 4.77 -4.56
N LEU A 250 -21.86 3.99 -4.46
CA LEU A 250 -21.33 3.15 -5.54
C LEU A 250 -21.47 1.66 -5.21
N GLY A 251 -21.61 0.84 -6.26
CA GLY A 251 -21.46 -0.60 -6.24
C GLY A 251 -20.06 -1.07 -6.66
N ALA A 252 -19.83 -2.39 -6.60
CA ALA A 252 -18.56 -2.98 -7.07
C ALA A 252 -18.39 -2.83 -8.60
N ASP A 253 -19.49 -2.86 -9.36
CA ASP A 253 -19.49 -2.73 -10.82
C ASP A 253 -19.10 -1.33 -11.30
N ASP A 254 -19.23 -0.30 -10.44
CA ASP A 254 -18.83 1.07 -10.74
C ASP A 254 -17.31 1.31 -10.66
N ILE A 255 -16.55 0.30 -10.20
CA ILE A 255 -15.10 0.36 -10.08
C ILE A 255 -14.44 -0.36 -11.26
N ASP A 256 -13.60 0.36 -11.98
CA ASP A 256 -12.89 -0.14 -13.16
C ASP A 256 -11.61 -0.88 -12.77
N LEU A 257 -10.95 -0.44 -11.70
CA LEU A 257 -9.65 -0.97 -11.27
C LEU A 257 -9.56 -1.10 -9.75
N TRP A 258 -9.05 -2.24 -9.29
CA TRP A 258 -8.90 -2.58 -7.87
C TRP A 258 -7.44 -2.81 -7.52
N GLU A 259 -6.92 -2.04 -6.57
CA GLU A 259 -5.61 -2.26 -5.95
C GLU A 259 -5.81 -2.74 -4.50
N VAL A 260 -5.75 -4.05 -4.29
CA VAL A 260 -5.83 -4.68 -2.97
C VAL A 260 -4.42 -5.11 -2.55
N ASN A 261 -3.90 -4.56 -1.45
CA ASN A 261 -2.57 -4.92 -0.97
C ASN A 261 -2.45 -6.43 -0.73
N GLU A 262 -1.40 -7.04 -1.31
CA GLU A 262 -1.17 -8.47 -1.23
C GLU A 262 -0.30 -8.82 -0.02
N ALA A 263 -0.73 -8.47 1.20
CA ALA A 263 0.02 -8.79 2.42
C ALA A 263 0.30 -10.31 2.51
N PHE A 264 -0.75 -11.10 2.24
CA PHE A 264 -0.71 -12.54 2.03
C PHE A 264 -1.72 -12.88 0.95
N ALA A 265 -1.49 -13.90 0.12
CA ALA A 265 -2.36 -14.24 -1.00
C ALA A 265 -3.83 -14.50 -0.58
N SER A 266 -4.07 -15.00 0.64
CA SER A 266 -5.43 -15.21 1.15
C SER A 266 -6.26 -13.92 1.24
N VAL A 267 -5.63 -12.77 1.46
CA VAL A 267 -6.30 -11.47 1.64
C VAL A 267 -6.95 -10.94 0.36
N PRO A 268 -6.23 -10.73 -0.76
CA PRO A 268 -6.83 -10.25 -2.00
C PRO A 268 -7.81 -11.28 -2.60
N ILE A 269 -7.54 -12.59 -2.45
CA ILE A 269 -8.47 -13.64 -2.90
C ILE A 269 -9.80 -13.53 -2.13
N ALA A 270 -9.75 -13.54 -0.79
CA ALA A 270 -10.95 -13.43 0.04
C ALA A 270 -11.69 -12.11 -0.19
N THR A 271 -10.96 -11.02 -0.37
CA THR A 271 -11.54 -9.69 -0.67
C THR A 271 -12.31 -9.71 -1.98
N ARG A 272 -11.68 -10.21 -3.05
CA ARG A 272 -12.29 -10.30 -4.38
C ARG A 272 -13.55 -11.14 -4.38
N GLU A 273 -13.49 -12.33 -3.79
CA GLU A 273 -14.62 -13.26 -3.75
C GLU A 273 -15.79 -12.70 -2.92
N THR A 274 -15.48 -12.00 -1.82
CA THR A 274 -16.52 -11.46 -0.93
C THR A 274 -17.16 -10.19 -1.46
N ILE A 275 -16.41 -9.33 -2.16
CA ILE A 275 -16.94 -8.09 -2.74
C ILE A 275 -17.58 -8.36 -4.10
N GLY A 276 -17.08 -9.33 -4.85
CA GLY A 276 -17.61 -9.73 -6.15
C GLY A 276 -17.12 -8.84 -7.29
N PHE A 277 -15.82 -8.89 -7.59
CA PHE A 277 -15.25 -8.25 -8.79
C PHE A 277 -14.32 -9.20 -9.55
N GLU A 278 -14.07 -8.89 -10.82
CA GLU A 278 -13.32 -9.76 -11.73
C GLU A 278 -11.80 -9.75 -11.48
N ASP A 279 -11.15 -10.88 -11.74
CA ASP A 279 -9.67 -11.01 -11.73
C ASP A 279 -8.98 -10.06 -12.72
N SER A 280 -9.67 -9.73 -13.81
CA SER A 280 -9.22 -8.82 -14.86
C SER A 280 -8.97 -7.41 -14.33
N LYS A 281 -9.67 -7.00 -13.25
CA LYS A 281 -9.60 -5.67 -12.63
C LYS A 281 -8.72 -5.60 -11.39
N LEU A 282 -8.26 -6.74 -10.85
CA LEU A 282 -7.48 -6.80 -9.61
C LEU A 282 -5.97 -6.72 -9.87
N ASN A 283 -5.27 -5.79 -9.21
CA ASN A 283 -3.81 -5.66 -9.18
C ASN A 283 -3.18 -5.92 -10.55
N VAL A 284 -3.63 -5.20 -11.60
CA VAL A 284 -3.36 -5.60 -12.99
C VAL A 284 -1.89 -5.51 -13.38
N ASN A 285 -1.09 -4.75 -12.64
CA ASN A 285 0.36 -4.66 -12.78
C ASN A 285 1.11 -5.45 -11.69
N GLY A 286 0.44 -6.37 -10.99
CA GLY A 286 0.97 -7.11 -9.85
C GLY A 286 0.91 -6.29 -8.56
N GLY A 287 0.91 -6.98 -7.41
CA GLY A 287 0.86 -6.34 -6.10
C GLY A 287 2.07 -6.71 -5.24
N ALA A 288 1.87 -6.67 -3.92
CA ALA A 288 2.96 -6.75 -2.95
C ALA A 288 3.68 -8.12 -2.87
N ILE A 289 3.09 -9.22 -3.35
CA ILE A 289 3.82 -10.48 -3.52
C ILE A 289 4.83 -10.35 -4.67
N GLY A 290 4.42 -9.70 -5.75
CA GLY A 290 5.26 -9.44 -6.91
C GLY A 290 6.31 -8.36 -6.67
N LEU A 291 5.91 -7.26 -6.02
CA LEU A 291 6.63 -5.99 -5.98
C LEU A 291 7.18 -5.63 -4.60
N GLY A 292 6.69 -6.29 -3.54
CA GLY A 292 7.10 -6.03 -2.16
C GLY A 292 6.14 -5.17 -1.34
N HIS A 293 6.35 -5.14 -0.02
CA HIS A 293 5.52 -4.38 0.92
C HIS A 293 6.34 -3.51 1.90
N PRO A 294 7.01 -2.43 1.45
CA PRO A 294 7.51 -1.41 2.37
C PRO A 294 6.34 -0.77 3.10
N LEU A 295 6.20 -1.05 4.41
CA LEU A 295 4.94 -0.89 5.14
C LEU A 295 4.39 0.55 5.09
N GLY A 296 5.19 1.52 5.52
CA GLY A 296 4.84 2.93 5.53
C GLY A 296 4.48 3.50 4.16
N MET A 297 5.12 2.99 3.09
CA MET A 297 4.93 3.45 1.71
C MET A 297 3.69 2.85 1.03
N SER A 298 3.40 1.58 1.27
CA SER A 298 2.63 0.74 0.34
C SER A 298 1.27 1.32 -0.02
N GLY A 299 0.55 1.89 0.96
CA GLY A 299 -0.74 2.50 0.69
C GLY A 299 -0.71 3.68 -0.30
N ALA A 300 0.35 4.50 -0.28
CA ALA A 300 0.53 5.56 -1.28
C ALA A 300 0.91 4.96 -2.64
N ARG A 301 1.78 3.93 -2.67
CA ARG A 301 2.16 3.24 -3.90
C ARG A 301 0.96 2.62 -4.63
N LEU A 302 -0.03 2.07 -3.91
CA LEU A 302 -1.27 1.57 -4.53
C LEU A 302 -2.02 2.68 -5.28
N ILE A 303 -2.18 3.87 -4.68
CA ILE A 303 -2.82 5.02 -5.34
C ILE A 303 -2.04 5.42 -6.58
N THR A 304 -0.71 5.51 -6.48
CA THR A 304 0.16 5.86 -7.59
C THR A 304 -0.01 4.88 -8.75
N THR A 305 0.20 3.58 -8.53
CA THR A 305 0.08 2.58 -9.61
C THR A 305 -1.34 2.55 -10.18
N MET A 306 -2.37 2.61 -9.33
CA MET A 306 -3.76 2.63 -9.77
C MET A 306 -4.03 3.80 -10.72
N LEU A 307 -3.62 5.01 -10.34
CA LEU A 307 -3.82 6.22 -11.14
C LEU A 307 -3.09 6.14 -12.49
N HIS A 308 -1.84 5.69 -12.49
CA HIS A 308 -1.06 5.53 -13.72
C HIS A 308 -1.71 4.50 -14.67
N GLU A 309 -2.24 3.42 -14.13
CA GLU A 309 -2.90 2.39 -14.92
C GLU A 309 -4.29 2.80 -15.41
N MET A 310 -5.06 3.54 -14.59
CA MET A 310 -6.31 4.15 -15.01
C MET A 310 -6.09 5.12 -16.17
N GLU A 311 -5.03 5.93 -16.15
CA GLU A 311 -4.65 6.79 -17.29
C GLU A 311 -4.26 5.98 -18.53
N ARG A 312 -3.51 4.89 -18.35
CA ARG A 312 -3.05 4.05 -19.46
C ARG A 312 -4.20 3.33 -20.18
N GLN A 313 -5.20 2.90 -19.42
CA GLN A 313 -6.37 2.15 -19.92
C GLN A 313 -7.59 3.03 -20.19
N ASP A 314 -7.46 4.33 -19.98
CA ASP A 314 -8.56 5.30 -20.02
C ASP A 314 -9.78 4.94 -19.15
N LEU A 315 -9.52 4.49 -17.93
CA LEU A 315 -10.54 4.12 -16.95
C LEU A 315 -10.97 5.31 -16.10
N HIS A 316 -12.17 5.23 -15.52
CA HIS A 316 -12.76 6.33 -14.77
C HIS A 316 -12.56 6.21 -13.26
N ARG A 317 -12.86 5.05 -12.65
CA ARG A 317 -12.83 4.87 -11.18
C ARG A 317 -11.91 3.74 -10.73
N GLY A 318 -11.15 4.01 -9.66
CA GLY A 318 -10.28 3.05 -9.01
C GLY A 318 -10.49 3.01 -7.51
N LEU A 319 -10.30 1.83 -6.91
CA LEU A 319 -10.32 1.63 -5.46
C LEU A 319 -9.02 0.98 -4.97
N ALA A 320 -8.33 1.65 -4.04
CA ALA A 320 -7.18 1.10 -3.32
C ALA A 320 -7.57 0.71 -1.89
N THR A 321 -7.11 -0.44 -1.39
CA THR A 321 -7.44 -0.92 -0.05
C THR A 321 -6.36 -1.81 0.58
N LEU A 322 -6.24 -1.72 1.91
CA LEU A 322 -5.29 -2.49 2.70
C LEU A 322 -5.94 -3.04 3.97
N CYS A 323 -5.57 -4.28 4.29
CA CYS A 323 -5.69 -4.82 5.64
C CYS A 323 -4.63 -4.22 6.55
N ILE A 324 -4.87 -4.24 7.87
CA ILE A 324 -4.01 -3.55 8.83
C ILE A 324 -3.87 -4.39 10.10
N GLY A 325 -2.65 -4.38 10.65
CA GLY A 325 -2.33 -4.90 11.97
C GLY A 325 -3.37 -4.56 13.04
N PHE A 326 -3.64 -5.50 13.95
CA PHE A 326 -4.60 -5.35 15.06
C PHE A 326 -6.06 -5.13 14.66
N GLY A 327 -6.46 -5.56 13.46
CA GLY A 327 -7.86 -5.57 13.03
C GLY A 327 -8.33 -4.20 12.62
N MET A 328 -7.77 -3.68 11.54
CA MET A 328 -8.30 -2.50 10.86
C MET A 328 -8.28 -2.69 9.35
N GLY A 329 -9.01 -1.83 8.65
CA GLY A 329 -8.96 -1.74 7.20
C GLY A 329 -9.11 -0.31 6.73
N VAL A 330 -8.50 -0.01 5.59
CA VAL A 330 -8.65 1.27 4.89
C VAL A 330 -8.97 1.03 3.41
N ALA A 331 -9.84 1.84 2.85
CA ALA A 331 -10.16 1.88 1.42
C ALA A 331 -10.31 3.32 0.95
N THR A 332 -9.97 3.59 -0.30
CA THR A 332 -10.05 4.93 -0.91
C THR A 332 -10.44 4.81 -2.37
N VAL A 333 -11.49 5.54 -2.75
CA VAL A 333 -11.98 5.64 -4.12
C VAL A 333 -11.47 6.94 -4.71
N ILE A 334 -10.86 6.86 -5.89
CA ILE A 334 -10.53 8.02 -6.71
C ILE A 334 -11.20 7.88 -8.08
N GLU A 335 -11.40 9.00 -8.75
CA GLU A 335 -11.86 9.02 -10.14
C GLU A 335 -11.07 10.01 -10.99
N ARG A 336 -10.88 9.69 -12.26
CA ARG A 336 -10.27 10.59 -13.26
C ARG A 336 -11.31 11.60 -13.76
N PRO A 337 -10.89 12.84 -14.09
CA PRO A 337 -11.76 13.78 -14.78
C PRO A 337 -12.29 13.16 -16.09
N THR A 338 -13.56 13.43 -16.38
CA THR A 338 -14.22 13.09 -17.67
C THR A 338 -13.79 14.04 -18.78
#